data_AF-A0A2A5NYC6-F1
#
_entry.id   AF-A0A2A5NYC6-F1
#
_cell.length_a   1.000
_cell.length_b   1.000
_cell.length_c   1.000
_cell.angle_alpha   90.00
_cell.angle_beta   90.00
_cell.angle_gamma   90.00
#
_symmetry.space_group_name_H-M   'P 1'
#
loop_
_entity.id
_entity.type
_entity.pdbx_description
1 polymer ?
#
loop_
_entity_poly.entity_id
_entity_poly.type
_entity_poly.pdbx_seq_one_letter_code
_entity_poly.pdbx_strand_id
1 'polypeptide(L)'
;MHKLGGAYAIAAMAYGTQTVPRVEKVVGPGGLYVTAAKLLVSMDVAIDMPAGPSEVVVVADDKADPNLVALDLLAQAEHGATSHAILITWSR
;
A
#
# COMPACT_ATOMS: atom_id res chain seq x y z
N MET A 1 9.65 16.66 -11.23
CA MET A 1 8.44 15.82 -11.22
C MET A 1 8.22 15.27 -12.63
N HIS A 2 8.20 13.95 -12.80
CA HIS A 2 7.97 13.31 -14.10
C HIS A 2 6.50 12.88 -14.22
N LYS A 3 5.88 13.06 -15.39
CA LYS A 3 4.51 12.60 -15.68
C LYS A 3 4.55 11.15 -16.18
N LEU A 4 4.95 10.23 -15.31
CA LEU A 4 5.20 8.82 -15.60
C LEU A 4 4.65 7.94 -14.47
N GLY A 5 4.05 6.78 -14.77
CA GLY A 5 3.52 5.85 -13.77
C GLY A 5 3.65 4.38 -14.19
N GLY A 6 3.08 3.45 -13.44
CA GLY A 6 3.07 2.04 -13.82
C GLY A 6 4.46 1.37 -13.85
N ALA A 7 4.53 0.20 -14.49
CA ALA A 7 5.75 -0.63 -14.53
C ALA A 7 6.94 0.07 -15.22
N TYR A 8 6.69 0.83 -16.28
CA TYR A 8 7.74 1.53 -17.03
C TYR A 8 8.37 2.67 -16.21
N ALA A 9 7.63 3.30 -15.29
CA ALA A 9 8.21 4.25 -14.35
C ALA A 9 9.19 3.57 -13.38
N ILE A 10 8.85 2.37 -12.92
CA ILE A 10 9.73 1.59 -12.04
C ILE A 10 11.02 1.20 -12.77
N ALA A 11 10.92 0.70 -14.01
CA ALA A 11 12.09 0.39 -14.83
C ALA A 11 12.95 1.64 -15.11
N ALA A 12 12.32 2.77 -15.43
CA ALA A 12 13.03 4.03 -15.68
C ALA A 12 13.80 4.51 -14.43
N MET A 13 13.23 4.37 -13.23
CA MET A 13 13.91 4.71 -11.98
C MET A 13 15.01 3.70 -11.61
N ALA A 14 14.80 2.41 -11.86
CA ALA A 14 15.76 1.34 -11.54
C ALA A 14 17.02 1.38 -12.42
N TYR A 15 16.87 1.67 -13.71
CA TYR A 15 17.95 1.57 -14.70
C TYR A 15 18.39 2.93 -15.28
N GLY A 16 17.58 3.98 -15.10
CA GLY A 16 17.81 5.28 -15.71
C GLY A 16 17.40 5.35 -17.18
N THR A 17 17.12 6.56 -17.65
CA THR A 17 16.89 6.91 -19.06
C THR A 17 17.59 8.24 -19.38
N GLN A 18 17.45 8.74 -20.61
CA GLN A 18 17.96 10.07 -20.98
C GLN A 18 17.36 11.21 -20.14
N THR A 19 16.16 11.02 -19.58
CA THR A 19 15.42 12.06 -18.86
C THR A 19 15.06 11.70 -17.43
N VAL A 20 15.12 10.41 -17.05
CA VAL A 20 14.86 9.92 -15.69
C VAL A 20 16.17 9.40 -15.11
N PRO A 21 16.75 10.04 -14.08
CA PRO A 21 17.96 9.54 -13.46
C PRO A 21 17.69 8.22 -12.74
N ARG A 22 18.69 7.32 -12.74
CA ARG A 22 18.67 6.13 -11.89
C ARG A 22 18.65 6.55 -10.42
N VAL A 23 17.87 5.84 -9.61
CA VAL A 23 17.79 6.05 -8.16
C VAL A 23 18.36 4.87 -7.38
N GLU A 24 18.65 5.08 -6.10
CA GLU A 24 19.13 4.02 -5.22
C GLU A 24 17.98 3.22 -4.58
N LYS A 25 16.79 3.84 -4.46
CA LYS A 25 15.61 3.21 -3.89
C LYS A 25 14.32 3.69 -4.54
N VAL A 26 13.40 2.78 -4.82
CA VAL A 26 12.04 3.07 -5.30
C VAL A 26 11.04 2.77 -4.17
N VAL A 27 10.26 3.78 -3.78
CA VAL A 27 9.26 3.68 -2.70
C VAL A 27 7.87 4.07 -3.17
N GLY A 28 6.87 3.63 -2.43
CA GLY A 28 5.46 3.95 -2.66
C GLY A 28 4.65 2.75 -3.17
N PRO A 29 3.37 2.65 -2.77
CA PRO A 29 2.47 1.63 -3.27
C PRO A 29 2.04 1.94 -4.71
N GLY A 30 1.52 0.92 -5.40
CA GLY A 30 0.91 1.08 -6.71
C GLY A 30 0.08 -0.13 -7.07
N GLY A 31 -0.59 -0.06 -8.22
CA GLY A 31 -1.38 -1.17 -8.75
C GLY A 31 -0.52 -2.40 -9.07
N LEU A 32 -1.16 -3.50 -9.47
CA LEU A 32 -0.55 -4.80 -9.73
C LEU A 32 0.77 -4.72 -10.54
N TYR A 33 0.77 -3.95 -11.63
CA TYR A 33 1.93 -3.79 -12.51
C TYR A 33 3.10 -3.05 -11.84
N VAL A 34 2.83 -2.09 -10.96
CA VAL A 34 3.87 -1.40 -10.19
C VAL A 34 4.50 -2.36 -9.20
N THR A 35 3.68 -3.12 -8.47
CA THR A 35 4.16 -4.13 -7.52
C THR A 35 4.97 -5.21 -8.20
N ALA A 36 4.49 -5.76 -9.33
CA ALA A 36 5.21 -6.75 -10.11
C ALA A 36 6.55 -6.20 -10.63
N ALA A 37 6.57 -4.97 -11.16
CA ALA A 37 7.81 -4.34 -11.63
C ALA A 37 8.80 -4.11 -10.49
N LYS A 38 8.35 -3.64 -9.32
CA LYS A 38 9.20 -3.47 -8.12
C LYS A 38 9.84 -4.79 -7.71
N LEU A 39 9.07 -5.88 -7.71
CA LEU A 39 9.59 -7.22 -7.41
C LEU A 39 10.66 -7.65 -8.41
N LEU A 40 10.42 -7.47 -9.71
CA LEU A 40 11.38 -7.84 -10.76
C LEU A 40 12.71 -7.09 -10.66
N VAL A 41 12.67 -5.80 -10.32
CA VAL A 41 13.89 -4.96 -10.23
C VAL A 41 14.53 -4.96 -8.83
N SER A 42 13.97 -5.68 -7.86
CA SER A 42 14.40 -5.63 -6.44
C SER A 42 15.84 -6.11 -6.21
N MET A 43 16.42 -6.84 -7.16
CA MET A 43 17.82 -7.24 -7.14
C MET A 43 18.77 -6.15 -7.68
N ASP A 44 18.26 -5.18 -8.43
CA ASP A 44 19.03 -4.13 -9.11
C ASP A 44 18.92 -2.76 -8.42
N VAL A 45 17.81 -2.51 -7.72
CA VAL A 45 17.52 -1.30 -6.96
C VAL A 45 16.76 -1.66 -5.69
N ALA A 46 17.04 -0.95 -4.59
CA ALA A 46 16.29 -1.18 -3.36
C ALA A 46 14.81 -0.83 -3.56
N ILE A 47 13.93 -1.65 -3.00
CA ILE A 47 12.50 -1.34 -2.86
C ILE A 47 12.14 -1.29 -1.37
N ASP A 48 11.02 -0.67 -1.04
CA ASP A 48 10.45 -0.71 0.31
C ASP A 48 9.82 -2.08 0.62
N MET A 49 8.67 -2.38 0.04
CA MET A 49 7.94 -3.63 0.21
C MET A 49 6.97 -3.84 -0.97
N PRO A 50 6.58 -5.09 -1.27
CA PRO A 50 5.45 -5.37 -2.15
C PRO A 50 4.16 -4.82 -1.53
N ALA A 51 3.30 -4.19 -2.33
CA ALA A 51 2.02 -3.70 -1.83
C ALA A 51 1.06 -4.89 -1.60
N GLY A 52 0.51 -5.00 -0.40
CA GLY A 52 -0.56 -5.92 -0.03
C GLY A 52 -1.91 -5.20 0.15
N PRO A 53 -3.00 -5.93 0.41
CA PRO A 53 -4.26 -5.32 0.85
C PRO A 53 -4.02 -4.54 2.14
N SER A 54 -4.69 -3.41 2.31
CA SER A 54 -4.65 -2.66 3.57
C SER A 54 -5.59 -3.32 4.59
N GLU A 55 -5.24 -3.21 5.87
CA GLU A 55 -6.05 -3.76 6.96
C GLU A 55 -6.06 -2.87 8.19
N VAL A 56 -7.16 -2.94 8.95
CA VAL A 56 -7.31 -2.37 10.30
C VAL A 56 -7.96 -3.42 11.19
N VAL A 57 -7.41 -3.58 12.39
CA VAL A 57 -7.99 -4.40 13.46
C VAL A 57 -8.32 -3.50 14.65
N VAL A 58 -9.60 -3.36 14.95
CA VAL A 58 -10.07 -2.65 16.15
C VAL A 58 -10.29 -3.68 17.26
N VAL A 59 -9.69 -3.46 18.43
CA VAL A 59 -9.88 -4.27 19.63
C VAL A 59 -10.65 -3.44 20.64
N ALA A 60 -11.88 -3.85 20.98
CA ALA A 60 -12.79 -3.03 21.80
C ALA A 60 -13.54 -3.87 22.85
N ASP A 61 -13.73 -3.28 24.03
CA ASP A 61 -14.52 -3.83 25.13
C ASP A 61 -15.90 -3.13 25.24
N ASP A 62 -16.63 -3.39 26.33
CA ASP A 62 -17.94 -2.79 26.60
C ASP A 62 -17.92 -1.29 26.91
N LYS A 63 -16.73 -0.68 27.05
CA LYS A 63 -16.58 0.76 27.33
C LYS A 63 -16.30 1.59 26.09
N ALA A 64 -15.99 0.94 24.97
CA ALA A 64 -15.76 1.64 23.70
C ALA A 64 -17.07 2.23 23.16
N ASP A 65 -16.99 3.41 22.54
CA ASP A 65 -18.13 3.97 21.80
C ASP A 65 -18.33 3.18 20.51
N PRO A 66 -19.44 2.44 20.35
CA PRO A 66 -19.66 1.61 19.17
C PRO A 66 -19.74 2.44 17.87
N ASN A 67 -20.12 3.72 17.93
CA ASN A 67 -20.16 4.57 16.74
C ASN A 67 -18.75 4.90 16.25
N LEU A 68 -17.81 5.17 17.16
CA LEU A 68 -16.42 5.43 16.78
C LEU A 68 -15.76 4.18 16.21
N VAL A 69 -16.00 3.02 16.83
CA VAL A 69 -15.52 1.72 16.31
C VAL A 69 -16.05 1.47 14.90
N ALA A 70 -17.35 1.70 14.67
CA ALA A 70 -17.94 1.54 13.34
C ALA A 70 -17.34 2.51 12.31
N LEU A 71 -17.09 3.77 12.69
CA LEU A 71 -16.48 4.76 11.82
C LEU A 71 -15.05 4.35 11.42
N ASP A 72 -14.24 3.85 12.35
CA ASP A 72 -12.88 3.38 12.04
C ASP A 72 -12.89 2.20 11.06
N LEU A 73 -13.81 1.26 11.25
CA LEU A 73 -13.95 0.11 10.35
C LEU A 73 -14.42 0.53 8.95
N LEU A 74 -15.37 1.46 8.87
CA LEU A 74 -15.87 1.98 7.60
C LEU A 74 -14.80 2.79 6.85
N ALA A 75 -14.02 3.61 7.57
CA ALA A 75 -12.91 4.36 7.01
C ALA A 75 -11.85 3.45 6.39
N GLN A 76 -11.62 2.27 6.96
CA GLN A 76 -10.76 1.28 6.33
C GLN A 76 -11.42 0.58 5.14
N ALA A 77 -12.70 0.24 5.25
CA ALA A 77 -13.44 -0.48 4.21
C ALA A 77 -13.59 0.34 2.91
N GLU A 78 -13.65 1.67 2.99
CA GLU A 78 -13.74 2.54 1.80
C GLU A 78 -12.46 2.59 0.95
N HIS A 79 -11.31 2.19 1.52
CA HIS A 79 -10.01 2.27 0.83
C HIS A 79 -9.95 1.36 -0.41
N GLY A 80 -10.76 0.31 -0.48
CA GLY A 80 -10.87 -0.54 -1.67
C GLY A 80 -11.47 -1.90 -1.38
N ALA A 81 -11.91 -2.57 -2.45
CA ALA A 81 -12.64 -3.85 -2.36
C ALA A 81 -11.87 -5.00 -1.69
N THR A 82 -10.53 -4.90 -1.59
CA THR A 82 -9.68 -5.90 -0.94
C THR A 82 -9.24 -5.48 0.46
N SER A 83 -9.76 -4.38 1.00
CA SER A 83 -9.38 -3.86 2.32
C SER A 83 -10.07 -4.66 3.42
N HIS A 84 -9.36 -4.98 4.49
CA HIS A 84 -9.92 -5.73 5.61
C HIS A 84 -10.15 -4.80 6.82
N ALA A 85 -11.37 -4.80 7.34
CA ALA A 85 -11.74 -4.11 8.57
C ALA A 85 -12.28 -5.15 9.56
N ILE A 86 -11.56 -5.35 10.66
CA ILE A 86 -11.79 -6.45 11.59
C ILE A 86 -12.06 -5.88 12.98
N LEU A 87 -13.14 -6.32 13.63
CA LEU A 87 -13.41 -6.06 15.04
C LEU A 87 -13.13 -7.33 15.86
N ILE A 88 -12.35 -7.18 16.92
CA ILE A 88 -12.18 -8.19 17.96
C ILE A 88 -12.78 -7.63 19.26
N THR A 89 -13.77 -8.32 19.81
CA THR A 89 -14.40 -7.95 21.08
C THR A 89 -14.75 -9.19 21.89
N TRP A 90 -14.76 -9.04 23.21
CA TRP A 90 -15.26 -10.04 24.17
C TRP A 90 -16.59 -9.63 24.79
N SER A 91 -17.16 -8.50 24.35
CA SER A 91 -18.48 -8.03 24.72
C SER A 91 -19.47 -8.43 23.62
N ARG A 92 -20.64 -8.97 23.99
CA ARG A 92 -21.67 -9.43 23.05
C ARG A 92 -22.71 -8.37 22.76
#